data_AF-A0A8D8YQZ5-F1
#
_entry.id   AF-A0A8D8YQZ5-F1
#
_cell.length_a   1.000
_cell.length_b   1.000
_cell.length_c   1.000
_cell.angle_alpha   90.00
_cell.angle_beta   90.00
_cell.angle_gamma   90.00
#
_symmetry.space_group_name_H-M   'P 1'
#
loop_
_entity.id
_entity.type
_entity.pdbx_description
1 polymer ?
#
loop_
_entity_poly.entity_id
_entity_poly.type
_entity_poly.pdbx_seq_one_letter_code
_entity_poly.pdbx_strand_id
1 'polypeptide(L)'
;MSTSRSQCSFLVEWFDTESSTTRTFVLNFWTNDQNVEMIDVKKNKIFLRKTSCDGVLLKDLFVGNSVKVFSRILKIVNYADAYTKNYLESTNYQCSVALFRPHANDKKSELLQDLINHGFEFINLVMIEFNEDIKKAMSQSESTARIPISSMLNGPVVVFQVRSINAVQKLQDVIGPEDREEALSNYPHSVRSSCRIYSFLPLIQK
;
A
#
# COMPACT_ATOMS: atom_id res chain seq x y z
N MET A 1 26.31 -19.26 2.80
CA MET A 1 25.94 -17.95 2.25
C MET A 1 24.90 -18.18 1.17
N SER A 2 23.62 -18.08 1.49
CA SER A 2 22.54 -18.25 0.51
C SER A 2 22.47 -17.00 -0.36
N THR A 3 22.86 -17.10 -1.62
CA THR A 3 22.72 -16.04 -2.61
C THR A 3 21.22 -15.83 -2.86
N SER A 4 20.60 -14.89 -2.13
CA SER A 4 19.22 -14.48 -2.37
C SER A 4 19.10 -13.97 -3.81
N ARG A 5 18.23 -14.60 -4.61
CA ARG A 5 18.02 -14.23 -6.01
C ARG A 5 17.39 -12.83 -6.08
N SER A 6 18.17 -11.83 -6.45
CA SER A 6 17.72 -10.43 -6.60
C SER A 6 16.92 -10.16 -7.89
N GLN A 7 16.22 -11.17 -8.43
CA GLN A 7 15.46 -11.08 -9.67
C GLN A 7 14.03 -11.54 -9.42
N CYS A 8 13.07 -10.69 -9.82
CA CYS A 8 11.65 -10.98 -9.85
C CYS A 8 11.20 -11.11 -11.31
N SER A 9 10.36 -12.09 -11.62
CA SER A 9 9.89 -12.37 -12.97
C SER A 9 8.36 -12.28 -13.04
N PHE A 10 7.84 -11.53 -14.00
CA PHE A 10 6.41 -11.27 -14.15
C PHE A 10 5.93 -11.62 -15.56
N LEU A 11 4.74 -12.21 -15.65
CA LEU A 11 4.03 -12.36 -16.91
C LEU A 11 3.29 -11.05 -17.20
N VAL A 12 3.59 -10.43 -18.33
CA VAL A 12 3.02 -9.15 -18.71
C VAL A 12 2.40 -9.21 -20.10
N GLU A 13 1.35 -8.43 -20.29
CA GLU A 13 0.67 -8.24 -21.57
C GLU A 13 0.88 -6.81 -22.07
N TRP A 14 1.16 -6.70 -23.36
CA TRP A 14 1.24 -5.43 -24.07
C TRP A 14 0.37 -5.49 -25.32
N PHE A 15 -0.53 -4.52 -25.47
CA PHE A 15 -1.29 -4.35 -26.69
C PHE A 15 -0.43 -3.61 -27.73
N ASP A 16 -0.05 -4.32 -28.77
CA ASP A 16 0.68 -3.76 -29.91
C ASP A 16 -0.33 -3.12 -30.87
N THR A 17 -0.32 -1.79 -30.92
CA THR A 17 -1.25 -1.00 -31.74
C THR A 17 -1.02 -1.19 -33.24
N GLU A 18 0.22 -1.48 -33.66
CA GLU A 18 0.54 -1.66 -35.08
C GLU A 18 -0.02 -2.98 -35.61
N SER A 19 0.07 -4.04 -34.80
CA SER A 19 -0.44 -5.37 -35.16
C SER A 19 -1.84 -5.67 -34.62
N SER A 20 -2.48 -4.73 -33.91
CA SER A 20 -3.76 -4.91 -33.22
C SER A 20 -3.84 -6.20 -32.39
N THR A 21 -2.72 -6.59 -31.79
CA THR A 21 -2.58 -7.89 -31.14
C THR A 21 -1.97 -7.74 -29.75
N THR A 22 -2.54 -8.45 -28.76
CA THR A 22 -1.92 -8.57 -27.44
C THR A 22 -0.75 -9.55 -27.49
N ARG A 23 0.42 -9.08 -27.10
CA ARG A 23 1.64 -9.87 -26.95
C ARG A 23 1.93 -10.11 -25.48
N THR A 24 2.43 -11.30 -25.18
CA THR A 24 2.77 -11.73 -23.82
C THR A 24 4.28 -11.83 -23.68
N PHE A 25 4.82 -11.25 -22.62
CA PHE A 25 6.24 -11.25 -22.31
C PHE A 25 6.48 -11.72 -20.88
N VAL A 26 7.67 -12.27 -20.63
CA VAL A 26 8.24 -12.33 -19.29
C VAL A 26 9.05 -11.06 -19.09
N LEU A 27 8.66 -10.25 -18.10
CA LEU A 27 9.41 -9.11 -17.61
C LEU A 27 10.26 -9.55 -16.42
N ASN A 28 11.58 -9.56 -16.60
CA ASN A 28 12.54 -9.76 -15.51
C ASN A 28 12.93 -8.39 -14.95
N PHE A 29 12.86 -8.25 -13.62
CA PHE A 29 13.27 -7.06 -12.88
C PHE A 29 14.33 -7.42 -11.86
N TRP A 30 15.46 -6.71 -11.87
CA TRP A 30 16.52 -6.87 -10.88
C TRP A 30 16.45 -5.78 -9.82
N THR A 31 16.34 -6.18 -8.55
CA THR A 31 16.10 -5.25 -7.43
C THR A 31 17.33 -4.41 -7.07
N ASN A 32 18.53 -4.88 -7.41
CA ASN A 32 19.78 -4.24 -6.99
C ASN A 32 20.15 -3.05 -7.87
N ASP A 33 19.87 -3.16 -9.17
CA ASP A 33 20.31 -2.23 -10.21
C ASP A 33 19.14 -1.62 -11.02
N GLN A 34 17.89 -1.95 -10.64
CA GLN A 34 16.65 -1.51 -11.31
C GLN A 34 16.64 -1.78 -12.81
N ASN A 35 17.35 -2.82 -13.23
CA ASN A 35 17.38 -3.24 -14.62
C ASN A 35 16.13 -4.07 -14.96
N VAL A 36 15.71 -3.96 -16.22
CA VAL A 36 14.61 -4.74 -16.78
C VAL A 36 15.05 -5.49 -18.03
N GLU A 37 14.48 -6.67 -18.25
CA GLU A 37 14.60 -7.44 -19.48
C GLU A 37 13.22 -7.98 -19.87
N MET A 38 12.94 -8.06 -21.18
CA MET A 38 11.70 -8.67 -21.68
C MET A 38 12.01 -9.81 -22.63
N ILE A 39 11.36 -10.94 -22.40
CA ILE A 39 11.43 -12.13 -23.26
C ILE A 39 10.05 -12.39 -23.84
N ASP A 40 9.95 -12.49 -25.17
CA ASP A 40 8.71 -12.86 -25.86
C ASP A 40 8.39 -14.32 -25.56
N VAL A 41 7.23 -14.58 -24.94
CA VAL A 41 6.83 -15.93 -24.50
C VAL A 41 6.61 -16.85 -25.69
N LYS A 42 6.00 -16.35 -26.77
CA LYS A 42 5.65 -17.17 -27.94
C LYS A 42 6.90 -17.52 -28.75
N LYS A 43 7.83 -16.57 -28.90
CA LYS A 43 9.05 -16.76 -29.69
C LYS A 43 10.21 -17.33 -28.89
N ASN A 44 10.10 -17.33 -27.56
CA ASN A 44 11.18 -17.63 -26.62
C ASN A 44 12.49 -16.87 -27.00
N LYS A 45 12.35 -15.60 -27.32
CA LYS A 45 13.46 -14.72 -27.75
C LYS A 45 13.45 -13.44 -26.94
N ILE A 46 14.65 -12.94 -26.63
CA ILE A 46 14.82 -11.64 -25.99
C ILE A 46 14.21 -10.57 -26.90
N PHE A 47 13.23 -9.84 -26.37
CA PHE A 47 12.60 -8.69 -27.01
C PHE A 47 13.29 -7.39 -26.59
N LEU A 48 13.59 -7.26 -25.29
CA LEU A 48 14.36 -6.15 -24.73
C LEU A 48 15.50 -6.73 -23.90
N ARG A 49 16.75 -6.43 -24.28
CA ARG A 49 17.92 -6.85 -23.49
C ARG A 49 17.95 -6.14 -22.15
N LYS A 50 18.57 -6.77 -21.14
CA LYS A 50 18.78 -6.20 -19.81
C LYS A 50 19.32 -4.76 -19.92
N THR A 51 18.49 -3.81 -19.51
CA THR A 51 18.77 -2.37 -19.61
C THR A 51 18.21 -1.67 -18.37
N SER A 52 18.84 -0.56 -17.97
CA SER A 52 18.30 0.28 -16.89
C SER A 52 17.02 0.95 -17.36
N CYS A 53 16.02 0.99 -16.48
CA CYS A 53 14.75 1.65 -16.75
C CYS A 53 14.35 2.48 -15.55
N ASP A 54 14.59 3.78 -15.67
CA ASP A 54 14.15 4.74 -14.67
C ASP A 54 12.62 4.76 -14.57
N GLY A 55 12.11 4.78 -13.34
CA GLY A 55 10.67 4.88 -13.07
C GLY A 55 9.92 3.56 -12.93
N VAL A 56 10.58 2.40 -13.03
CA VAL A 56 9.99 1.11 -12.65
C VAL A 56 10.51 0.72 -11.26
N LEU A 57 9.62 0.72 -10.28
CA LEU A 57 9.96 0.37 -8.90
C LEU A 57 9.35 -0.98 -8.54
N LEU A 58 10.02 -1.74 -7.66
CA LEU A 58 9.55 -3.06 -7.22
C LEU A 58 8.11 -3.02 -6.67
N LYS A 59 7.77 -1.93 -5.98
CA LYS A 59 6.43 -1.69 -5.41
C LYS A 59 5.32 -1.57 -6.45
N ASP A 60 5.65 -1.23 -7.69
CA ASP A 60 4.70 -1.13 -8.79
C ASP A 60 4.54 -2.47 -9.52
N LEU A 61 5.38 -3.46 -9.19
CA LEU A 61 5.38 -4.77 -9.82
C LEU A 61 4.50 -5.76 -9.05
N PHE A 62 3.18 -5.59 -9.16
CA PHE A 62 2.19 -6.51 -8.60
C PHE A 62 1.11 -6.85 -9.65
N VAL A 63 0.52 -8.04 -9.51
CA VAL A 63 -0.50 -8.54 -10.43
C VAL A 63 -1.70 -7.58 -10.48
N GLY A 64 -2.16 -7.25 -11.68
CA GLY A 64 -3.23 -6.30 -11.93
C GLY A 64 -2.76 -4.88 -12.20
N ASN A 65 -1.55 -4.49 -11.76
CA ASN A 65 -1.00 -3.17 -12.06
C ASN A 65 -0.53 -3.06 -13.52
N SER A 66 -0.30 -1.84 -13.98
CA SER A 66 0.37 -1.58 -15.25
C SER A 66 1.60 -0.70 -15.06
N VAL A 67 2.71 -1.08 -15.68
CA VAL A 67 3.99 -0.35 -15.60
C VAL A 67 4.44 0.11 -16.98
N LYS A 68 5.12 1.26 -17.04
CA LYS A 68 5.62 1.81 -18.30
C LYS A 68 7.10 1.43 -18.47
N VAL A 69 7.41 0.75 -19.56
CA VAL A 69 8.79 0.40 -19.95
C VAL A 69 9.03 0.90 -21.37
N PHE A 70 9.97 1.84 -21.56
CA PHE A 70 10.29 2.44 -22.86
C PHE A 70 9.06 2.79 -23.72
N SER A 71 8.18 3.64 -23.17
CA SER A 71 6.92 4.10 -23.79
C SER A 71 5.84 3.03 -24.00
N ARG A 72 6.05 1.79 -23.56
CA ARG A 72 5.04 0.72 -23.61
C ARG A 72 4.40 0.56 -22.25
N ILE A 73 3.07 0.55 -22.20
CA ILE A 73 2.32 0.26 -20.99
C ILE A 73 2.09 -1.25 -20.95
N LEU A 74 2.72 -1.90 -19.98
CA LEU A 74 2.69 -3.35 -19.77
C LEU A 74 1.75 -3.65 -18.61
N LYS A 75 0.71 -4.44 -18.84
CA LYS A 75 -0.18 -4.92 -17.79
C LYS A 75 0.41 -6.17 -17.16
N ILE A 76 0.60 -6.18 -15.84
CA ILE A 76 1.09 -7.35 -15.11
C ILE A 76 -0.08 -8.30 -14.89
N VAL A 77 -0.06 -9.45 -15.54
CA VAL A 77 -1.16 -10.42 -15.51
C VAL A 77 -0.92 -11.58 -14.57
N ASN A 78 0.34 -11.94 -14.31
CA ASN A 78 0.69 -12.99 -13.35
C ASN A 78 2.16 -12.90 -12.93
N TYR A 79 2.57 -13.69 -11.95
CA TYR A 79 3.98 -13.99 -11.71
C TYR A 79 4.48 -15.01 -12.75
N ALA A 80 5.71 -14.84 -13.23
CA ALA A 80 6.29 -15.80 -14.19
C ALA A 80 6.97 -17.00 -13.51
N ASP A 81 7.26 -16.90 -12.20
CA ASP A 81 7.79 -18.03 -11.43
C ASP A 81 7.28 -18.06 -9.97
N ALA A 82 7.27 -19.26 -9.39
CA ALA A 82 6.79 -19.49 -8.03
C ALA A 82 7.66 -18.82 -6.96
N TYR A 83 8.95 -18.62 -7.25
CA TYR A 83 9.86 -17.91 -6.35
C TYR A 83 9.42 -16.45 -6.18
N THR A 84 9.19 -15.74 -7.28
CA THR A 84 8.74 -14.35 -7.31
C THR A 84 7.39 -14.22 -6.63
N LYS A 85 6.46 -15.14 -6.92
CA LYS A 85 5.17 -15.21 -6.24
C LYS A 85 5.35 -15.30 -4.73
N ASN A 86 6.08 -16.31 -4.25
CA ASN A 86 6.28 -16.52 -2.82
C ASN A 86 7.05 -15.36 -2.18
N TYR A 87 8.07 -14.82 -2.85
CA TYR A 87 8.84 -13.69 -2.36
C TYR A 87 7.96 -12.45 -2.18
N LEU A 88 7.20 -12.05 -3.20
CA LEU A 88 6.37 -10.84 -3.15
C LEU A 88 5.11 -11.01 -2.29
N GLU A 89 4.50 -12.19 -2.31
CA GLU A 89 3.40 -12.51 -1.39
C GLU A 89 3.90 -12.57 0.06
N SER A 90 5.11 -13.09 0.32
CA SER A 90 5.73 -13.03 1.65
C SER A 90 6.17 -11.63 2.05
N THR A 91 6.42 -10.74 1.08
CA THR A 91 6.72 -9.32 1.32
C THR A 91 5.48 -8.53 1.77
N ASN A 92 4.31 -9.17 1.83
CA ASN A 92 3.10 -8.76 2.58
C ASN A 92 2.78 -7.26 2.48
N TYR A 93 2.77 -6.70 1.26
CA TYR A 93 2.23 -5.37 1.02
C TYR A 93 0.74 -5.38 1.32
N GLN A 94 0.37 -4.82 2.46
CA GLN A 94 -1.00 -4.77 2.95
C GLN A 94 -1.58 -3.38 2.71
N CYS A 95 -2.90 -3.31 2.60
CA CYS A 95 -3.62 -2.05 2.70
C CYS A 95 -4.28 -1.97 4.08
N SER A 96 -4.24 -0.79 4.69
CA SER A 96 -4.97 -0.48 5.90
C SER A 96 -5.71 0.84 5.73
N VAL A 97 -6.80 1.00 6.47
CA VAL A 97 -7.63 2.21 6.45
C VAL A 97 -7.60 2.82 7.84
N ALA A 98 -7.41 4.12 7.92
CA ALA A 98 -7.48 4.86 9.17
C ALA A 98 -8.16 6.21 8.95
N LEU A 99 -8.50 6.86 10.06
CA LEU A 99 -9.07 8.20 10.03
C LEU A 99 -8.51 9.11 11.12
N PHE A 100 -8.39 10.38 10.77
CA PHE A 100 -8.16 11.45 11.72
C PHE A 100 -9.49 11.91 12.31
N ARG A 101 -9.58 11.99 13.64
CA ARG A 101 -10.75 12.58 14.31
C ARG A 101 -10.85 14.07 13.95
N PRO A 102 -12.04 14.69 14.06
CA PRO A 102 -12.22 16.09 13.69
C PRO A 102 -11.25 17.05 14.41
N HIS A 103 -10.92 16.78 15.67
CA HIS A 103 -9.94 17.56 16.44
C HIS A 103 -8.49 17.46 15.96
N ALA A 104 -8.14 16.47 15.14
CA ALA A 104 -6.79 16.32 14.58
C ALA A 104 -6.61 17.10 13.27
N ASN A 105 -7.66 17.77 12.77
CA ASN A 105 -7.62 18.49 11.50
C ASN A 105 -6.58 19.62 11.48
N ASP A 106 -6.31 20.26 12.61
CA ASP A 106 -5.32 21.36 12.70
C ASP A 106 -3.88 20.87 12.50
N LYS A 107 -3.60 19.60 12.82
CA LYS A 107 -2.26 18.97 12.67
C LYS A 107 -2.19 18.00 11.49
N LYS A 108 -3.20 17.97 10.61
CA LYS A 108 -3.31 16.97 9.54
C LYS A 108 -2.08 16.90 8.63
N SER A 109 -1.45 18.03 8.32
CA SER A 109 -0.27 18.07 7.44
C SER A 109 0.93 17.36 8.06
N GLU A 110 1.19 17.63 9.35
CA GLU A 110 2.24 16.98 10.13
C GLU A 110 2.01 15.46 10.21
N LEU A 111 0.78 15.05 10.49
CA LEU A 111 0.40 13.63 10.58
C LEU A 111 0.56 12.89 9.25
N LEU A 112 0.14 13.50 8.14
CA LEU A 112 0.32 12.92 6.81
C LEU A 112 1.80 12.79 6.46
N GLN A 113 2.59 13.83 6.75
CA GLN A 113 4.03 13.81 6.48
C GLN A 113 4.72 12.75 7.33
N ASP A 114 4.33 12.57 8.59
CA ASP A 114 4.89 11.55 9.47
C ASP A 114 4.61 10.14 8.94
N LEU A 115 3.39 9.87 8.47
CA LEU A 115 3.06 8.59 7.84
C LEU A 115 3.86 8.35 6.54
N ILE A 116 4.06 9.38 5.73
CA ILE A 116 4.92 9.27 4.53
C ILE A 116 6.37 8.94 4.95
N ASN A 117 6.90 9.60 5.98
CA ASN A 117 8.26 9.37 6.48
C ASN A 117 8.43 7.97 7.05
N HIS A 118 7.37 7.41 7.65
CA HIS A 118 7.33 6.01 8.06
C HIS A 118 7.25 5.05 6.87
N GLY A 119 7.13 5.52 5.63
CA GLY A 119 7.09 4.69 4.42
C GLY A 119 5.71 4.11 4.11
N PHE A 120 4.65 4.82 4.48
CA PHE A 120 3.31 4.55 3.97
C PHE A 120 3.05 5.26 2.65
N GLU A 121 2.34 4.59 1.75
CA GLU A 121 1.83 5.17 0.52
C GLU A 121 0.33 5.43 0.65
N PHE A 122 -0.10 6.64 0.39
CA PHE A 122 -1.53 6.96 0.37
C PHE A 122 -2.14 6.52 -0.97
N ILE A 123 -3.12 5.61 -0.90
CA ILE A 123 -3.89 5.17 -2.08
C ILE A 123 -5.09 6.10 -2.28
N ASN A 124 -5.86 6.31 -1.22
CA ASN A 124 -7.06 7.13 -1.21
C ASN A 124 -7.04 8.03 0.02
N LEU A 125 -7.50 9.27 -0.12
CA LEU A 125 -7.66 10.21 0.98
C LEU A 125 -8.89 11.08 0.70
N VAL A 126 -9.82 11.12 1.64
CA VAL A 126 -11.08 11.84 1.51
C VAL A 126 -11.46 12.49 2.83
N MET A 127 -12.01 13.70 2.77
CA MET A 127 -12.65 14.35 3.90
C MET A 127 -14.16 14.14 3.82
N ILE A 128 -14.74 13.53 4.84
CA ILE A 128 -16.17 13.23 4.91
C ILE A 128 -16.73 13.59 6.28
N GLU A 129 -18.02 13.86 6.34
CA GLU A 129 -18.75 13.93 7.60
C GLU A 129 -19.67 12.72 7.67
N PHE A 130 -19.53 11.92 8.73
CA PHE A 130 -20.37 10.73 8.89
C PHE A 130 -21.80 11.12 9.26
N ASN A 131 -22.77 10.43 8.68
CA ASN A 131 -24.15 10.52 9.12
C ASN A 131 -24.35 9.76 10.45
N GLU A 132 -25.49 9.99 11.10
CA GLU A 132 -25.80 9.37 12.39
C GLU A 132 -25.89 7.84 12.33
N ASP A 133 -26.31 7.26 11.19
CA ASP A 133 -26.40 5.82 11.01
C ASP A 133 -25.02 5.15 11.05
N ILE A 134 -24.02 5.72 10.35
CA ILE A 134 -22.64 5.22 10.37
C ILE A 134 -22.02 5.39 11.76
N LYS A 135 -22.24 6.54 12.41
CA LYS A 135 -21.79 6.77 13.79
C LYS A 135 -22.36 5.74 14.76
N LYS A 136 -23.64 5.39 14.61
CA LYS A 136 -24.31 4.37 15.41
C LYS A 136 -23.78 2.97 15.13
N ALA A 137 -23.56 2.61 13.87
CA ALA A 137 -22.97 1.32 13.50
C ALA A 137 -21.55 1.16 14.07
N MET A 138 -20.72 2.20 14.00
CA MET A 138 -19.38 2.19 14.60
C MET A 138 -19.41 2.12 16.13
N SER A 139 -20.41 2.71 16.77
CA SER A 139 -20.56 2.65 18.23
C SER A 139 -20.97 1.27 18.75
N GLN A 140 -21.42 0.35 17.88
CA GLN A 140 -21.79 -1.02 18.27
C GLN A 140 -20.58 -1.96 18.33
N SER A 141 -19.44 -1.61 17.74
CA SER A 141 -18.24 -2.45 17.72
C SER A 141 -17.29 -2.25 18.91
N GLU A 142 -17.42 -1.18 19.68
CA GLU A 142 -16.62 -0.91 20.88
C GLU A 142 -17.53 -0.74 22.11
N SER A 143 -17.52 -1.74 23.01
CA SER A 143 -18.31 -1.74 24.25
C SER A 143 -17.60 -1.12 25.46
N THR A 144 -16.35 -0.66 25.31
CA THR A 144 -15.43 -0.33 26.42
C THR A 144 -14.87 1.11 26.40
N ALA A 145 -15.21 1.94 25.41
CA ALA A 145 -14.71 3.31 25.36
C ALA A 145 -15.42 4.21 26.39
N ARG A 146 -14.65 4.94 27.23
CA ARG A 146 -15.17 5.93 28.21
C ARG A 146 -15.95 7.08 27.56
N ILE A 147 -15.76 7.32 26.26
CA ILE A 147 -16.45 8.33 25.45
C ILE A 147 -17.04 7.61 24.24
N PRO A 148 -18.34 7.78 23.90
CA PRO A 148 -18.95 7.13 22.75
C PRO A 148 -18.29 7.55 21.43
N ILE A 149 -17.95 6.60 20.56
CA ILE A 149 -17.39 6.88 19.22
C ILE A 149 -18.24 7.88 18.45
N SER A 150 -19.57 7.79 18.55
CA SER A 150 -20.51 8.72 17.92
C SER A 150 -20.22 10.18 18.26
N SER A 151 -19.90 10.48 19.52
CA SER A 151 -19.55 11.84 19.97
C SER A 151 -18.19 12.32 19.46
N MET A 152 -17.30 11.37 19.11
CA MET A 152 -15.91 11.62 18.72
C MET A 152 -15.75 11.83 17.21
N LEU A 153 -16.80 11.56 16.45
CA LEU A 153 -16.89 11.69 14.99
C LEU A 153 -17.84 12.82 14.55
N ASN A 154 -18.15 13.76 15.46
CA ASN A 154 -18.96 14.93 15.14
C ASN A 154 -18.13 15.98 14.39
N GLY A 155 -18.48 16.19 13.12
CA GLY A 155 -17.77 17.08 12.21
C GLY A 155 -16.93 16.33 11.16
N PRO A 156 -16.21 17.07 10.30
CA PRO A 156 -15.46 16.50 9.19
C PRO A 156 -14.26 15.68 9.68
N VAL A 157 -14.17 14.44 9.21
CA VAL A 157 -13.04 13.53 9.41
C VAL A 157 -12.27 13.35 8.10
N VAL A 158 -10.97 13.09 8.22
CA VAL A 158 -10.17 12.64 7.07
C VAL A 158 -10.02 11.13 7.15
N VAL A 159 -10.56 10.42 6.17
CA VAL A 159 -10.40 8.98 6.00
C VAL A 159 -9.35 8.74 4.93
N PHE A 160 -8.44 7.82 5.18
CA PHE A 160 -7.38 7.50 4.24
C PHE A 160 -7.07 6.01 4.21
N GLN A 161 -6.65 5.55 3.04
CA GLN A 161 -6.15 4.22 2.79
C GLN A 161 -4.65 4.31 2.54
N VAL A 162 -3.88 3.54 3.31
CA VAL A 162 -2.43 3.44 3.17
C VAL A 162 -2.00 2.05 2.76
N ARG A 163 -0.89 1.97 2.05
CA ARG A 163 -0.21 0.73 1.67
C ARG A 163 1.24 0.74 2.13
N SER A 164 1.70 -0.40 2.64
CA SER A 164 3.07 -0.64 3.07
C SER A 164 3.28 -2.14 3.25
N ILE A 165 4.53 -2.59 3.26
CA ILE A 165 4.90 -3.88 3.84
C ILE A 165 4.39 -3.92 5.29
N ASN A 166 3.61 -4.95 5.62
CA ASN A 166 2.95 -5.14 6.91
C ASN A 166 2.18 -3.89 7.37
N ALA A 167 1.46 -3.21 6.45
CA ALA A 167 0.79 -1.94 6.73
C ALA A 167 -0.11 -1.98 7.96
N VAL A 168 -0.77 -3.11 8.26
CA VAL A 168 -1.65 -3.25 9.42
C VAL A 168 -0.85 -3.12 10.71
N GLN A 169 0.16 -3.98 10.90
CA GLN A 169 1.02 -3.97 12.10
C GLN A 169 1.76 -2.65 12.22
N LYS A 170 2.38 -2.20 11.12
CA LYS A 170 3.14 -0.95 11.09
C LYS A 170 2.29 0.25 11.46
N LEU A 171 1.03 0.29 11.04
CA LEU A 171 0.13 1.39 11.36
C LEU A 171 -0.28 1.35 12.84
N GLN A 172 -0.48 0.16 13.42
CA GLN A 172 -0.68 0.00 14.86
C GLN A 172 0.54 0.50 15.65
N ASP A 173 1.75 0.15 15.22
CA ASP A 173 2.99 0.55 15.89
C ASP A 173 3.18 2.07 15.87
N VAL A 174 2.92 2.71 14.71
CA VAL A 174 3.02 4.17 14.56
C VAL A 174 1.94 4.89 15.36
N ILE A 175 0.72 4.36 15.40
CA ILE A 175 -0.38 4.97 16.16
C ILE A 175 -0.18 4.81 17.66
N GLY A 176 0.35 3.68 18.14
CA GLY A 176 0.53 3.39 19.56
C GLY A 176 -0.66 2.68 20.21
N PRO A 177 -0.62 2.41 21.54
CA PRO A 177 -1.64 1.66 22.28
C PRO A 177 -2.93 2.46 22.45
N GLU A 178 -4.09 1.81 22.61
CA GLU A 178 -5.40 2.51 22.69
C GLU A 178 -5.52 3.44 23.90
N ASP A 179 -4.92 3.05 25.02
CA ASP A 179 -4.89 3.86 26.22
C ASP A 179 -3.98 5.08 26.03
N ARG A 180 -4.54 6.27 26.27
CA ARG A 180 -3.81 7.53 26.08
C ARG A 180 -2.71 7.72 27.13
N GLU A 181 -2.95 7.34 28.37
CA GLU A 181 -1.95 7.49 29.44
C GLU A 181 -0.77 6.58 29.17
N GLU A 182 -1.03 5.36 28.69
CA GLU A 182 -0.01 4.44 28.22
C GLU A 182 0.76 5.01 27.01
N ALA A 183 0.04 5.54 26.01
CA ALA A 183 0.66 6.15 24.83
C ALA A 183 1.55 7.35 25.21
N LEU A 184 1.12 8.19 26.15
CA LEU A 184 1.91 9.34 26.62
C LEU A 184 3.15 8.91 27.41
N SER A 185 3.03 7.88 28.25
CA SER A 185 4.10 7.43 29.14
C SER A 185 5.15 6.58 28.41
N ASN A 186 4.70 5.61 27.61
CA ASN A 186 5.56 4.55 27.07
C ASN A 186 5.86 4.72 25.57
N TYR A 187 5.05 5.50 24.85
CA TYR A 187 5.17 5.70 23.40
C TYR A 187 5.07 7.20 23.02
N PRO A 188 5.95 8.07 23.56
CA PRO A 188 5.83 9.52 23.41
C PRO A 188 5.93 10.01 21.96
N HIS A 189 6.50 9.21 21.06
CA HIS A 189 6.59 9.50 19.62
C HIS A 189 5.46 8.88 18.79
N SER A 190 4.55 8.11 19.41
CA SER A 190 3.40 7.56 18.71
C SER A 190 2.42 8.66 18.32
N VAL A 191 1.66 8.43 17.26
CA VAL A 191 0.70 9.44 16.83
C VAL A 191 -0.37 9.69 17.91
N ARG A 192 -0.72 8.68 18.71
CA ARG A 192 -1.72 8.80 19.77
C ARG A 192 -1.27 9.62 20.99
N SER A 193 0.04 9.73 21.24
CA SER A 193 0.57 10.66 22.25
C SER A 193 0.35 12.13 21.83
N SER A 194 0.49 12.42 20.53
CA SER A 194 0.38 13.77 19.96
C SER A 194 -1.05 14.16 19.58
N CYS A 195 -1.84 13.22 19.07
CA CYS A 195 -3.18 13.42 18.50
C CYS A 195 -4.10 12.22 18.60
N ARG A 196 -5.42 12.44 18.63
CA ARG A 196 -6.39 11.34 18.69
C ARG A 196 -6.73 10.79 17.29
N ILE A 197 -6.30 9.56 17.00
CA ILE A 197 -6.53 8.83 15.73
C ILE A 197 -7.29 7.52 15.97
N TYR A 198 -8.14 7.14 15.00
CA TYR A 198 -8.74 5.81 14.91
C TYR A 198 -8.16 5.03 13.72
N SER A 199 -7.82 3.76 13.95
CA SER A 199 -7.34 2.83 12.94
C SER A 199 -8.34 1.69 12.74
N PHE A 200 -8.59 1.32 11.49
CA PHE A 200 -9.34 0.11 11.16
C PHE A 200 -8.36 -0.98 10.69
N LEU A 201 -8.46 -2.17 11.30
CA LEU A 201 -7.77 -3.37 10.81
C LEU A 201 -8.51 -3.93 9.58
N PRO A 202 -7.84 -4.67 8.69
CA PRO A 202 -8.10 -4.59 7.26
C PRO A 202 -9.54 -4.97 6.92
N LEU A 203 -10.21 -4.07 6.17
CA LEU A 203 -11.26 -4.47 5.25
C LEU A 203 -10.64 -5.51 4.31
N ILE A 204 -11.14 -6.74 4.45
CA ILE A 204 -10.81 -7.89 3.62
C ILE A 204 -10.67 -7.44 2.17
N GLN A 205 -9.46 -7.51 1.62
CA GLN A 205 -9.26 -7.47 0.17
C GLN A 205 -9.99 -8.70 -0.38
N LYS A 206 -11.16 -8.49 -0.98
CA LYS A 206 -11.79 -9.49 -1.85
C LYS A 206 -11.03 -9.60 -3.16
#